data_AF-A0A3P7M5R9-F1
#
_entry.id   AF-A0A3P7M5R9-F1
#
_cell.length_a   1.000
_cell.length_b   1.000
_cell.length_c   1.000
_cell.angle_alpha   90.00
_cell.angle_beta   90.00
_cell.angle_gamma   90.00
#
_symmetry.space_group_name_H-M   'P 1'
#
loop_
_entity.id
_entity.type
_entity.pdbx_description
1 polymer ?
#
loop_
_entity_poly.entity_id
_entity_poly.type
_entity_poly.pdbx_seq_one_letter_code
_entity_poly.pdbx_strand_id
1 'polypeptide(L)'
;MDGLGGLRRVTLNDNPDIGDAGAVQLADALRDDLWIKAVDLQNCGVSNVGALAWLGILSETKNDISTDCSITIAEGGNRSLMVLDLRRNGLIGRLSFVTC
;
A
#
# COMPACT_ATOMS: atom_id res chain seq x y z
N MET A 1 -0.19 -26.11 15.26
CA MET A 1 1.01 -25.24 15.10
C MET A 1 0.49 -23.82 15.09
N ASP A 2 0.16 -23.31 16.27
CA ASP A 2 -0.76 -22.15 16.43
C ASP A 2 -0.03 -20.93 17.01
N GLY A 3 1.29 -20.87 16.80
CA GLY A 3 2.17 -19.94 17.51
C GLY A 3 2.71 -18.77 16.71
N LEU A 4 2.57 -18.76 15.38
CA LEU A 4 3.06 -17.64 14.57
C LEU A 4 1.94 -16.61 14.42
N GLY A 5 1.72 -15.84 15.48
CA GLY A 5 0.96 -14.61 15.40
C GLY A 5 1.72 -13.63 14.51
N GLY A 6 1.36 -13.58 13.24
CA GLY A 6 1.97 -12.66 12.30
C GLY A 6 1.91 -11.20 12.70
N LEU A 7 2.78 -10.41 12.08
CA LEU A 7 2.80 -8.97 12.26
C LEU A 7 1.43 -8.40 11.86
N ARG A 8 0.80 -7.64 12.75
CA ARG A 8 -0.52 -7.05 12.51
C ARG A 8 -0.43 -5.64 11.92
N ARG A 9 0.66 -4.93 12.21
CA ARG A 9 0.86 -3.54 11.83
C ARG A 9 2.31 -3.28 11.47
N VAL A 10 2.53 -2.58 10.37
CA VAL A 10 3.85 -2.11 9.91
C VAL A 10 3.82 -0.59 9.88
N THR A 11 4.72 0.06 10.61
CA THR A 11 4.84 1.52 10.64
C THR A 11 6.24 1.91 10.17
N LEU A 12 6.32 2.60 9.04
CA LEU A 12 7.58 3.02 8.41
C LEU A 12 7.63 4.54 8.20
N ASN A 13 6.98 5.29 9.09
CA ASN A 13 6.90 6.75 9.01
C ASN A 13 8.28 7.42 9.00
N ASP A 14 8.36 8.61 8.39
CA ASP A 14 9.55 9.45 8.31
C ASP A 14 10.75 8.79 7.61
N ASN A 15 10.45 7.93 6.62
CA ASN A 15 11.45 7.31 5.74
C ASN A 15 11.27 7.84 4.31
N PRO A 16 11.76 9.05 3.99
CA PRO A 16 11.53 9.69 2.69
C PRO A 16 12.17 8.93 1.51
N ASP A 17 13.19 8.12 1.77
CA ASP A 17 13.88 7.30 0.75
C ASP A 17 13.09 6.07 0.29
N ILE A 18 11.95 5.74 0.92
CA ILE A 18 11.07 4.66 0.44
C ILE A 18 10.55 5.02 -0.96
N GLY A 19 9.97 6.22 -1.10
CA GLY A 19 9.43 6.71 -2.35
C GLY A 19 8.35 5.80 -2.95
N ASP A 20 8.01 6.06 -4.21
CA ASP A 20 7.03 5.25 -4.94
C ASP A 20 7.52 3.82 -5.18
N ALA A 21 8.80 3.64 -5.54
CA ALA A 21 9.37 2.33 -5.83
C ALA A 21 9.39 1.41 -4.60
N GLY A 22 9.67 1.95 -3.41
CA GLY A 22 9.60 1.19 -2.16
C GLY A 22 8.15 0.87 -1.78
N ALA A 23 7.22 1.81 -1.99
CA ALA A 23 5.80 1.57 -1.74
C ALA A 23 5.23 0.46 -2.65
N VAL A 24 5.61 0.43 -3.93
CA VAL A 24 5.21 -0.63 -4.88
C VAL A 24 5.75 -1.99 -4.45
N GLN A 25 7.04 -2.08 -4.10
CA GLN A 25 7.64 -3.33 -3.63
C GLN A 25 7.00 -3.83 -2.33
N LEU A 26 6.67 -2.92 -1.42
CA LEU A 26 6.00 -3.27 -0.18
C LEU A 26 4.56 -3.76 -0.44
N ALA A 27 3.82 -3.10 -1.35
CA ALA A 27 2.50 -3.58 -1.75
C ALA A 27 2.56 -4.97 -2.39
N ASP A 28 3.54 -5.23 -3.26
CA ASP A 28 3.76 -6.53 -3.90
C ASP A 28 4.10 -7.61 -2.87
N ALA A 29 5.01 -7.31 -1.92
CA ALA A 29 5.39 -8.23 -0.85
C ALA A 29 4.23 -8.54 0.11
N LEU A 30 3.35 -7.56 0.35
CA LEU A 30 2.19 -7.73 1.21
C LEU A 30 0.97 -8.26 0.47
N ARG A 31 0.99 -8.43 -0.85
CA ARG A 31 -0.16 -8.93 -1.62
C ARG A 31 -0.73 -10.23 -1.04
N ASP A 32 0.14 -11.19 -0.78
CA ASP A 32 -0.22 -12.53 -0.31
C ASP A 32 -0.15 -12.68 1.22
N ASP A 33 0.10 -11.58 1.95
CA ASP A 33 0.20 -11.62 3.40
C ASP A 33 -1.18 -11.77 4.06
N LEU A 34 -1.31 -12.78 4.91
CA LEU A 34 -2.57 -13.13 5.56
C LEU A 34 -2.74 -12.46 6.94
N TRP A 35 -1.72 -11.78 7.46
CA TRP A 35 -1.64 -11.42 8.87
C TRP A 35 -1.64 -9.91 9.13
N ILE A 36 -1.06 -9.12 8.22
CA ILE A 36 -0.99 -7.67 8.34
C ILE A 36 -2.36 -7.06 8.10
N LYS A 37 -2.75 -6.20 9.03
CA LYS A 37 -4.04 -5.48 9.05
C LYS A 37 -3.87 -3.99 8.77
N ALA A 38 -2.72 -3.42 9.12
CA ALA A 38 -2.47 -1.98 9.02
C ALA A 38 -1.05 -1.66 8.55
N VAL A 39 -0.91 -0.67 7.67
CA VAL A 39 0.37 -0.12 7.23
C VAL A 39 0.35 1.39 7.36
N ASP A 40 1.36 1.98 7.99
CA ASP A 40 1.55 3.43 8.05
C ASP A 40 2.81 3.82 7.28
N LEU A 41 2.63 4.68 6.27
CA LEU A 41 3.69 5.19 5.41
C LEU A 41 3.60 6.72 5.38
N GLN A 42 3.71 7.36 6.54
CA GLN A 42 3.63 8.81 6.69
C GLN A 42 4.98 9.47 6.38
N ASN A 43 4.99 10.54 5.58
CA ASN A 43 6.23 11.26 5.26
C ASN A 43 7.31 10.34 4.65
N CYS A 44 6.89 9.43 3.76
CA CYS A 44 7.75 8.40 3.16
C CYS A 44 8.14 8.70 1.71
N GLY A 45 7.89 9.92 1.23
CA GLY A 45 8.15 10.28 -0.17
C GLY A 45 7.22 9.59 -1.17
N VAL A 46 6.12 8.99 -0.71
CA VAL A 46 5.15 8.29 -1.56
C VAL A 46 4.29 9.33 -2.28
N SER A 47 4.11 9.18 -3.58
CA SER A 47 3.23 10.00 -4.42
C SER A 47 1.96 9.22 -4.80
N ASN A 48 1.15 9.79 -5.69
CA ASN A 48 -0.01 9.10 -6.25
C ASN A 48 0.35 7.74 -6.89
N VAL A 49 1.56 7.59 -7.44
CA VAL A 49 2.01 6.36 -8.09
C VAL A 49 2.11 5.22 -7.08
N GLY A 50 2.82 5.42 -5.97
CA GLY A 50 2.91 4.40 -4.92
C GLY A 50 1.54 4.13 -4.29
N ALA A 51 0.73 5.17 -4.07
CA ALA A 51 -0.63 5.01 -3.53
C ALA A 51 -1.54 4.14 -4.41
N LEU A 52 -1.43 4.25 -5.75
CA LEU A 52 -2.18 3.41 -6.70
C LEU A 52 -1.80 1.93 -6.60
N ALA A 53 -0.53 1.60 -6.34
CA ALA A 53 -0.11 0.22 -6.15
C ALA A 53 -0.80 -0.41 -4.93
N TRP A 54 -0.90 0.34 -3.84
CA TRP A 54 -1.66 -0.08 -2.66
C TRP A 54 -3.16 -0.19 -2.91
N LEU A 55 -3.73 0.71 -3.70
CA LEU A 55 -5.13 0.62 -4.09
C LEU A 55 -5.42 -0.66 -4.87
N GLY A 56 -4.48 -1.12 -5.71
CA GLY A 56 -4.59 -2.39 -6.43
C GLY A 56 -4.66 -3.61 -5.51
N ILE A 57 -3.91 -3.61 -4.40
CA ILE A 57 -3.97 -4.72 -3.44
C ILE A 57 -5.15 -4.62 -2.46
N LEU A 58 -5.66 -3.41 -2.19
CA LEU A 58 -6.82 -3.20 -1.31
C LEU A 58 -8.14 -3.41 -2.04
N SER A 59 -8.18 -3.08 -3.33
CA SER A 59 -9.37 -3.21 -4.16
C SER A 59 -9.30 -4.53 -4.92
N GLU A 60 -10.18 -5.48 -4.59
CA GLU A 60 -10.37 -6.73 -5.35
C GLU A 60 -10.98 -6.49 -6.75
N THR A 61 -10.99 -5.23 -7.20
CA THR A 61 -11.52 -4.80 -8.49
C THR A 61 -10.42 -4.89 -9.53
N LYS A 62 -10.63 -5.73 -10.54
CA LYS A 62 -9.98 -5.65 -11.86
C LYS A 62 -10.30 -4.30 -12.49
N ASN A 63 -9.73 -3.22 -11.96
CA ASN A 63 -9.89 -1.93 -12.57
C ASN A 63 -8.87 -1.88 -13.69
N ASP A 64 -9.41 -1.93 -14.90
CA ASP A 64 -8.85 -1.46 -16.16
C ASP A 64 -8.46 0.02 -16.00
N ILE A 65 -7.46 0.30 -15.16
CA ILE A 65 -6.81 1.61 -15.14
C ILE A 65 -5.74 1.51 -16.20
N SER A 66 -6.17 1.67 -17.46
CA SER A 66 -5.29 2.01 -18.57
C SER A 66 -4.75 3.42 -18.33
N THR A 67 -3.85 3.55 -17.35
CA THR A 67 -2.95 4.69 -17.27
C THR A 67 -1.72 4.31 -18.06
N ASP A 68 -1.45 5.08 -19.11
CA ASP A 68 -0.29 5.13 -20.01
C ASP A 68 1.06 5.32 -19.26
N CYS A 69 1.21 4.75 -18.08
CA CYS A 69 2.40 4.74 -17.28
C CYS A 69 2.82 3.28 -17.16
N SER A 70 4.08 2.98 -17.43
CA SER A 70 4.71 1.64 -17.36
C SER A 70 4.72 1.02 -15.96
N ILE A 71 3.77 1.37 -15.10
CA ILE A 71 3.66 0.94 -13.71
C ILE A 71 2.89 -0.38 -13.71
N THR A 72 3.58 -1.47 -13.39
CA THR A 72 2.97 -2.77 -13.11
C THR A 72 2.09 -2.64 -11.88
N ILE A 73 0.78 -2.49 -12.07
CA ILE A 73 -0.17 -2.54 -10.96
C ILE A 73 -0.22 -3.98 -10.46
N ALA A 74 0.00 -4.17 -9.17
CA ALA A 74 0.01 -5.49 -8.58
C ALA A 74 -1.39 -6.13 -8.69
N GLU A 75 -1.59 -7.06 -9.64
CA GLU A 75 -2.83 -7.85 -9.72
C GLU A 75 -2.91 -8.84 -8.55
N GLY A 76 -3.84 -8.65 -7.61
CA GLY A 76 -4.06 -9.54 -6.46
C GLY A 76 -4.43 -8.77 -5.20
N GLY A 77 -5.48 -9.21 -4.49
CA GLY A 77 -6.04 -8.49 -3.35
C GLY A 77 -5.60 -9.06 -2.00
N ASN A 78 -4.96 -8.26 -1.16
CA ASN A 78 -4.74 -8.60 0.25
C ASN A 78 -6.08 -8.45 1.00
N ARG A 79 -6.63 -9.57 1.49
CA ARG A 79 -7.91 -9.62 2.23
C ARG A 79 -7.78 -9.29 3.72
N SER A 80 -6.55 -9.24 4.21
CA SER A 80 -6.22 -8.99 5.61
C SER A 80 -6.00 -7.51 5.88
N LEU A 81 -5.34 -6.81 4.95
CA LEU A 81 -5.02 -5.39 5.06
C LEU A 81 -6.28 -4.54 4.92
N MET A 82 -6.61 -3.81 5.99
CA MET A 82 -7.79 -2.94 6.03
C MET A 82 -7.43 -1.49 6.20
N VAL A 83 -6.20 -1.17 6.63
CA VAL A 83 -5.80 0.19 6.96
C VAL A 83 -4.47 0.52 6.27
N LEU A 84 -4.45 1.63 5.53
CA LEU A 84 -3.25 2.23 4.98
C LEU A 84 -3.24 3.73 5.26
N ASP A 85 -2.31 4.20 6.10
CA ASP A 85 -2.18 5.62 6.42
C ASP A 85 -1.10 6.28 5.56
N LEU A 86 -1.53 7.08 4.58
CA LEU A 86 -0.69 7.87 3.68
C LEU A 86 -0.89 9.39 3.80
N ARG A 87 -1.74 9.85 4.73
CA ARG A 87 -2.22 11.26 4.82
C ARG A 87 -1.12 12.33 4.96
N ARG A 88 0.06 11.99 5.49
CA ARG A 88 1.18 12.96 5.66
C ARG A 88 2.20 12.92 4.51
N ASN A 89 1.90 12.31 3.38
CA ASN A 89 2.74 12.47 2.19
C ASN A 89 2.31 13.70 1.39
N GLY A 90 3.17 14.72 1.36
CA GLY A 90 2.90 15.96 0.63
C GLY A 90 2.87 15.81 -0.90
N LEU A 91 3.27 14.64 -1.42
CA LEU A 91 3.25 14.30 -2.84
C LEU A 91 1.96 13.58 -3.27
N ILE A 92 1.13 13.16 -2.30
CA ILE A 92 -0.19 12.59 -2.57
C ILE A 92 -1.16 13.76 -2.68
N GLY A 93 -1.80 13.90 -3.85
CA GLY A 93 -2.88 14.86 -4.06
C GLY A 93 -4.10 14.56 -3.19
N ARG A 94 -5.29 15.04 -3.58
CA ARG A 94 -6.56 14.88 -2.83
C ARG A 94 -7.11 13.43 -2.81
N LEU A 95 -6.26 12.45 -2.54
CA LEU A 95 -6.51 11.02 -2.40
C LEU A 95 -6.37 10.65 -0.93
N SER A 96 -7.37 11.01 -0.13
CA SER A 96 -7.46 10.55 1.26
C SER A 96 -8.01 9.12 1.27
N PHE A 97 -7.14 8.13 1.19
CA PHE A 97 -7.54 6.74 1.41
C PHE A 97 -7.59 6.46 2.91
N VAL A 98 -8.77 6.64 3.49
CA VAL A 98 -9.16 6.02 4.75
C VAL A 98 -10.04 4.86 4.36
N THR A 99 -9.50 3.65 4.36
CA THR A 99 -10.33 2.44 4.33
C THR A 99 -10.76 2.20 5.78
N CYS A 100 -12.07 2.33 6.01
CA CYS A 100 -12.74 2.23 7.32
C CYS A 100 -12.73 0.80 7.88
#